data_AF-A0A3D5FF96-F1
#
_entry.id   AF-A0A3D5FF96-F1
#
_cell.length_a   1.000
_cell.length_b   1.000
_cell.length_c   1.000
_cell.angle_alpha   90.00
_cell.angle_beta   90.00
_cell.angle_gamma   90.00
#
_symmetry.space_group_name_H-M   'P 1'
#
loop_
_entity.id
_entity.type
_entity.pdbx_description
1 polymer ?
#
loop_
_entity_poly.entity_id
_entity_poly.type
_entity_poly.pdbx_seq_one_letter_code
_entity_poly.pdbx_strand_id
1 'polypeptide(L)'
;MSLRIYNSLSRCKEDFVPRVAGQVKMYVCGMTVYDYCHLGHARVLVVFDTVARYLRSCGFDVEYVRNITDIDDKIIARAAELGEGIDSLTGRFIEAMHEDCQLLNVQSPNAEP
;
A
#
# COMPACT_ATOMS: atom_id res chain seq x y z
N MET A 1 20.68 -13.79 13.27
CA MET A 1 19.60 -13.38 14.21
C MET A 1 18.27 -13.59 13.51
N SER A 2 17.23 -14.06 14.20
CA SER A 2 15.87 -14.17 13.64
C SER A 2 15.28 -12.77 13.42
N LEU A 3 14.48 -12.61 12.35
CA LEU A 3 13.71 -11.40 12.12
C LEU A 3 12.64 -11.27 13.21
N ARG A 4 12.53 -10.10 13.84
CA ARG A 4 11.49 -9.81 14.83
C ARG A 4 10.68 -8.58 14.43
N ILE A 5 9.35 -8.70 14.43
CA ILE A 5 8.42 -7.64 14.04
C ILE A 5 7.56 -7.24 15.24
N TYR A 6 7.28 -5.95 15.38
CA TYR A 6 6.34 -5.47 16.39
C TYR A 6 4.92 -5.84 15.98
N ASN A 7 4.25 -6.66 16.79
CA ASN A 7 2.88 -7.09 16.55
C ASN A 7 1.92 -6.22 17.37
N SER A 8 1.06 -5.45 16.70
CA SER A 8 0.09 -4.58 17.36
C SER A 8 -0.93 -5.34 18.22
N LEU A 9 -1.20 -6.63 17.93
CA LEU A 9 -2.13 -7.45 18.71
C LEU A 9 -1.58 -7.77 20.11
N SER A 10 -0.30 -8.13 20.21
CA SER A 10 0.36 -8.44 21.48
C SER A 10 1.12 -7.25 22.09
N ARG A 11 1.30 -6.18 21.30
CA ARG A 11 2.03 -4.96 21.64
C ARG A 11 3.50 -5.18 22.00
N CYS A 12 4.12 -6.23 21.45
CA CYS A 12 5.53 -6.52 21.66
C CYS A 12 6.22 -6.98 20.36
N LYS A 13 7.55 -7.12 20.39
CA LYS A 13 8.31 -7.70 19.27
C LYS A 13 8.28 -9.22 19.36
N GLU A 14 7.84 -9.87 18.30
CA GLU A 14 7.75 -11.33 18.19
C GLU A 14 8.67 -11.84 17.09
N ASP A 15 9.10 -13.09 17.19
CA ASP A 15 9.80 -13.74 16.08
C ASP A 15 8.85 -13.86 14.89
N PHE A 16 9.32 -13.42 13.72
CA PHE A 16 8.59 -13.55 12.48
C PHE A 16 8.73 -14.98 11.97
N VAL A 17 7.65 -15.75 12.05
CA VAL A 17 7.56 -17.11 11.52
C VAL A 17 6.49 -17.10 10.42
N PRO A 18 6.87 -17.34 9.15
CA PRO A 18 5.89 -17.36 8.06
C PRO A 18 4.94 -18.55 8.19
N ARG A 19 3.70 -18.38 7.71
CA ARG A 19 2.70 -19.47 7.70
C ARG A 19 3.14 -20.66 6.85
N VAL A 20 3.82 -20.40 5.74
CA VAL A 20 4.43 -21.41 4.85
C VAL A 20 5.92 -21.10 4.78
N ALA A 21 6.77 -22.09 5.03
CA ALA A 21 8.21 -21.89 5.04
C ALA A 21 8.70 -21.24 3.73
N GLY A 22 9.47 -20.16 3.85
CA GLY A 22 10.01 -19.42 2.72
C GLY A 22 9.04 -18.46 2.01
N GLN A 23 7.75 -18.42 2.38
CA GLN A 23 6.75 -17.55 1.74
C GLN A 23 6.15 -16.53 2.71
N VAL A 24 5.97 -15.30 2.26
CA VAL A 24 5.32 -14.23 3.03
C VAL A 24 4.17 -13.65 2.21
N LYS A 25 2.98 -13.63 2.82
CA LYS A 25 1.81 -12.92 2.28
C LYS A 25 1.61 -11.65 3.09
N MET A 26 1.67 -10.51 2.43
CA MET A 26 1.57 -9.19 3.05
C MET A 26 0.45 -8.40 2.39
N TYR A 27 -0.51 -7.94 3.20
CA TYR A 27 -1.55 -7.00 2.77
C TYR A 27 -1.33 -5.66 3.48
N VAL A 28 -1.41 -4.58 2.72
CA VAL A 28 -1.38 -3.21 3.24
C VAL A 28 -2.55 -2.45 2.64
N CYS A 29 -3.36 -1.79 3.48
CA CYS A 29 -4.43 -0.92 2.98
C CYS A 29 -3.82 0.19 2.11
N GLY A 30 -4.34 0.38 0.91
CA GLY A 30 -3.93 1.48 0.04
C GLY A 30 -4.73 2.75 0.29
N MET A 31 -4.95 3.51 -0.78
CA MET A 31 -5.45 4.88 -0.72
C MET A 31 -6.88 5.00 -1.20
N THR A 32 -7.63 5.93 -0.61
CA THR A 32 -8.87 6.44 -1.19
C THR A 32 -8.54 7.50 -2.22
N VAL A 33 -8.82 7.23 -3.50
CA VAL A 33 -8.36 8.04 -4.65
C VAL A 33 -9.32 9.18 -5.01
N TYR A 34 -9.47 10.12 -4.07
CA TYR A 34 -10.29 11.33 -4.26
C TYR A 34 -9.44 12.62 -4.39
N ASP A 35 -8.14 12.56 -4.09
CA ASP A 35 -7.21 13.68 -4.16
C ASP A 35 -5.75 13.20 -4.28
N TYR A 36 -4.81 14.12 -4.48
CA TYR A 36 -3.37 13.85 -4.58
C TYR A 36 -2.76 13.23 -3.30
N CYS A 37 -1.67 12.47 -3.46
CA CYS A 37 -0.93 11.93 -2.33
C CYS A 37 -0.28 13.04 -1.50
N HIS A 38 -0.57 13.08 -0.20
CA HIS A 38 0.19 13.90 0.75
C HIS A 38 1.33 13.10 1.41
N LEU A 39 2.24 13.75 2.13
CA LEU A 39 3.40 13.11 2.78
C LEU A 39 3.04 11.96 3.73
N GLY A 40 1.85 11.99 4.35
CA GLY A 40 1.35 10.86 5.15
C GLY A 40 1.20 9.57 4.33
N HIS A 41 0.71 9.66 3.10
CA HIS A 41 0.60 8.52 2.18
C HIS A 41 1.98 8.08 1.71
N ALA A 42 2.82 9.03 1.28
CA ALA A 42 4.20 8.76 0.88
C ALA A 42 4.96 7.96 1.94
N ARG A 43 4.82 8.32 3.22
CA ARG A 43 5.44 7.59 4.34
C ARG A 43 4.98 6.13 4.38
N VAL A 44 3.68 5.86 4.28
CA VAL A 44 3.15 4.49 4.33
C VAL A 44 3.66 3.68 3.13
N LEU A 45 3.59 4.26 1.93
CA LEU A 45 4.05 3.62 0.68
C LEU A 45 5.53 3.23 0.77
N VAL A 46 6.39 4.16 1.19
CA VAL A 46 7.85 3.93 1.32
C VAL A 46 8.19 2.95 2.43
N VAL A 47 7.51 3.02 3.59
CA VAL A 47 7.79 2.11 4.71
C VAL A 47 7.47 0.67 4.33
N PHE A 48 6.31 0.41 3.71
CA PHE A 48 5.96 -0.95 3.33
C PHE A 48 6.70 -1.47 2.10
N ASP A 49 7.12 -0.59 1.20
CA ASP A 49 8.12 -0.92 0.17
C ASP A 49 9.44 -1.37 0.80
N THR A 50 9.92 -0.64 1.80
CA THR A 50 11.14 -1.01 2.55
C THR A 50 10.99 -2.38 3.21
N VAL A 51 9.85 -2.66 3.83
CA VAL A 51 9.54 -3.96 4.43
C VAL A 51 9.54 -5.07 3.37
N ALA A 52 8.86 -4.88 2.24
CA ALA A 52 8.81 -5.86 1.16
C ALA A 52 10.21 -6.15 0.59
N ARG A 53 10.99 -5.10 0.30
CA ARG A 53 12.38 -5.21 -0.18
C ARG A 53 13.26 -5.95 0.82
N TYR A 54 13.13 -5.64 2.11
CA TYR A 54 13.90 -6.30 3.15
C TYR A 54 13.55 -7.79 3.25
N LEU A 55 12.26 -8.15 3.27
CA LEU A 55 11.82 -9.54 3.29
C LEU A 55 12.32 -10.33 2.07
N ARG A 56 12.25 -9.75 0.87
CA ARG A 56 12.84 -10.33 -0.34
C ARG A 56 14.36 -10.52 -0.21
N SER A 57 15.06 -9.53 0.36
CA SER A 57 16.50 -9.63 0.61
C SER A 57 16.88 -10.72 1.62
N CYS A 58 15.97 -11.07 2.53
CA CYS A 58 16.11 -12.21 3.44
C CYS A 58 15.87 -13.58 2.78
N GLY A 59 15.54 -13.60 1.49
CA GLY A 59 15.28 -14.83 0.72
C GLY A 59 13.83 -15.33 0.78
N PHE A 60 12.89 -14.51 1.27
CA PHE A 60 11.47 -14.85 1.22
C PHE A 60 10.89 -14.59 -0.17
N ASP A 61 10.00 -15.49 -0.61
CA ASP A 61 9.05 -15.22 -1.67
C ASP A 61 7.89 -14.39 -1.12
N VAL A 62 7.82 -13.11 -1.52
CA VAL A 62 6.88 -12.13 -0.95
C VAL A 62 5.75 -11.84 -1.94
N GLU A 63 4.54 -12.25 -1.57
CA GLU A 63 3.29 -11.84 -2.19
C GLU A 63 2.75 -10.60 -1.46
N TYR A 64 2.99 -9.42 -2.04
CA TYR A 64 2.54 -8.14 -1.53
C TYR A 64 1.29 -7.66 -2.29
N VAL A 65 0.18 -7.47 -1.58
CA VAL A 65 -1.08 -6.93 -2.11
C VAL A 65 -1.39 -5.60 -1.43
N ARG A 66 -1.82 -4.61 -2.22
CA ARG A 66 -2.29 -3.31 -1.74
C ARG A 66 -3.54 -2.93 -2.52
N ASN A 67 -4.66 -2.67 -1.87
CA ASN A 67 -5.89 -2.30 -2.60
C ASN A 67 -5.87 -0.83 -3.06
N ILE A 68 -6.76 -0.48 -3.97
CA ILE A 68 -7.20 0.92 -4.18
C ILE A 68 -8.63 1.05 -3.67
N THR A 69 -8.93 2.10 -2.93
CA THR A 69 -10.31 2.41 -2.54
C THR A 69 -10.85 3.43 -3.53
N ASP A 70 -11.54 2.93 -4.56
CA ASP A 70 -12.15 3.69 -5.66
C ASP A 70 -13.67 3.94 -5.45
N ILE A 71 -14.26 3.39 -4.40
CA ILE A 71 -15.63 3.65 -3.97
C ILE A 71 -15.63 4.03 -2.49
N ASP A 72 -15.96 5.30 -2.19
CA ASP A 72 -16.02 5.87 -0.84
C ASP A 72 -16.88 7.15 -0.85
N ASP A 73 -17.48 7.51 0.30
CA ASP A 73 -18.28 8.73 0.44
C ASP A 73 -17.49 10.00 0.08
N LYS A 74 -16.18 10.04 0.35
CA LYS A 74 -15.31 11.16 -0.03
C LYS A 74 -15.16 11.32 -1.53
N ILE A 75 -15.14 10.21 -2.27
CA ILE A 75 -15.06 10.21 -3.74
C ILE A 75 -16.36 10.76 -4.30
N ILE A 76 -17.51 10.31 -3.78
CA ILE A 76 -18.83 10.79 -4.21
C ILE A 76 -18.97 12.30 -3.97
N ALA A 77 -18.62 12.77 -2.78
CA ALA A 77 -18.67 14.19 -2.44
C ALA A 77 -17.76 15.01 -3.35
N ARG A 78 -16.52 14.55 -3.56
CA ARG A 78 -15.54 15.28 -4.38
C ARG A 78 -15.91 15.33 -5.86
N ALA A 79 -16.45 14.24 -6.40
CA ALA A 79 -16.93 14.18 -7.79
C ALA A 79 -18.08 15.17 -7.99
N ALA A 80 -19.01 15.25 -7.03
CA ALA A 80 -20.12 16.22 -7.06
C ALA A 80 -19.63 17.68 -6.95
N GLU A 81 -18.64 17.96 -6.11
CA GLU A 81 -18.03 19.30 -5.99
C GLU A 81 -17.40 19.78 -7.30
N LEU A 82 -16.74 18.88 -8.03
CA LEU A 82 -16.02 19.18 -9.27
C LEU A 82 -16.91 19.07 -10.52
N GLY A 83 -18.11 18.50 -10.39
CA GLY A 83 -19.02 18.27 -11.51
C GLY A 83 -18.51 17.25 -12.52
N GLU A 84 -17.72 16.26 -12.08
CA GLU A 84 -17.15 15.21 -12.92
C GLU A 84 -17.62 13.80 -12.50
N GLY A 85 -17.46 12.80 -13.38
CA GLY A 85 -17.83 11.42 -13.08
C GLY A 85 -16.85 10.75 -12.11
N ILE A 86 -17.34 9.83 -11.28
CA ILE A 86 -16.53 9.07 -10.30
C ILE A 86 -15.35 8.38 -10.98
N ASP A 87 -15.59 7.64 -12.07
CA ASP A 87 -14.53 6.92 -12.80
C ASP A 87 -13.44 7.86 -13.35
N SER A 88 -13.83 9.09 -13.74
CA SER A 88 -12.88 10.12 -14.21
C SER A 88 -12.04 10.67 -13.05
N LEU A 89 -12.68 10.94 -11.90
CA LEU A 89 -12.01 11.41 -10.69
C LEU A 89 -11.01 10.37 -10.18
N THR A 90 -11.47 9.12 -10.00
CA THR A 90 -10.64 8.05 -9.46
C THR A 90 -9.54 7.65 -10.43
N GLY A 91 -9.83 7.54 -11.74
CA GLY A 91 -8.81 7.29 -12.77
C GLY A 91 -7.67 8.31 -12.72
N ARG A 92 -8.00 9.61 -12.66
CA ARG A 92 -6.99 10.68 -12.57
C ARG A 92 -6.11 10.55 -11.32
N PHE A 93 -6.69 10.23 -10.17
CA PHE A 93 -5.93 10.13 -8.93
C PHE A 93 -5.21 8.79 -8.74
N ILE A 94 -5.66 7.72 -9.41
CA ILE A 94 -4.90 6.47 -9.53
C ILE A 94 -3.62 6.73 -10.35
N GLU A 95 -3.74 7.39 -11.50
CA GLU A 95 -2.59 7.77 -12.33
C GLU A 95 -1.61 8.64 -11.52
N ALA A 96 -2.10 9.68 -10.85
CA ALA A 96 -1.26 10.53 -10.00
C ALA A 96 -0.58 9.74 -8.85
N MET A 97 -1.29 8.82 -8.20
CA MET A 97 -0.71 7.95 -7.18
C MET A 97 0.43 7.07 -7.74
N HIS A 98 0.27 6.55 -8.97
CA HIS A 98 1.29 5.75 -9.63
C HIS A 98 2.51 6.59 -10.02
N GLU A 99 2.31 7.80 -10.52
CA GLU A 99 3.39 8.77 -10.79
C GLU A 99 4.19 9.08 -9.52
N ASP A 100 3.50 9.38 -8.41
CA ASP A 100 4.14 9.62 -7.11
C ASP A 100 4.94 8.40 -6.62
N CYS A 101 4.38 7.19 -6.77
CA CYS A 101 5.10 5.95 -6.43
C CYS A 101 6.37 5.79 -7.27
N GLN A 102 6.32 6.08 -8.56
CA GLN A 102 7.48 6.00 -9.45
C GLN A 102 8.57 7.02 -9.05
N LEU A 103 8.18 8.27 -8.78
CA LEU A 103 9.11 9.32 -8.34
C LEU A 103 9.77 8.99 -7.00
N LEU A 104 9.05 8.32 -6.10
CA LEU A 104 9.57 7.85 -4.81
C LEU A 104 10.33 6.52 -4.90
N ASN A 105 10.44 5.91 -6.09
CA ASN A 105 11.04 4.59 -6.32
C ASN A 105 10.39 3.47 -5.46
N VAL A 106 9.08 3.57 -5.25
CA VAL A 106 8.27 2.54 -4.60
C VAL A 106 7.98 1.44 -5.64
N GLN A 107 8.25 0.18 -5.30
CA GLN A 107 7.93 -0.94 -6.19
C GLN A 107 6.42 -1.18 -6.23
N SER A 108 5.90 -1.53 -7.40
CA SER A 108 4.52 -1.99 -7.53
C SER A 108 4.28 -3.23 -6.65
N PRO A 109 3.09 -3.34 -6.02
CA PRO A 109 2.68 -4.57 -5.37
C PRO A 109 2.51 -5.69 -6.42
N ASN A 110 2.46 -6.95 -5.95
CA ASN A 110 2.16 -8.10 -6.79
C ASN A 110 0.71 -8.05 -7.34
N ALA A 111 -0.21 -7.47 -6.57
CA ALA A 111 -1.57 -7.19 -7.00
C ALA A 111 -2.08 -5.89 -6.37
N GLU A 112 -2.86 -5.15 -7.15
CA GLU A 112 -3.50 -3.90 -6.74
C GLU A 112 -5.00 -3.95 -7.11
N PRO A 113 -5.80 -4.71 -6.33
CA PRO A 113 -7.23 -4.88 -6.59
C PRO A 113 -8.07 -3.68 -6.12
#